data_AF-X0ZZX5-F1
#
_entry.id   AF-X0ZZX5-F1
#
_cell.length_a   1.000
_cell.length_b   1.000
_cell.length_c   1.000
_cell.angle_alpha   90.00
_cell.angle_beta   90.00
_cell.angle_gamma   90.00
#
_symmetry.space_group_name_H-M   'P 1'
#
loop_
_entity.id
_entity.type
_entity.pdbx_description
1 polymer ?
#
loop_
_entity_poly.entity_id
_entity_poly.type
_entity_poly.pdbx_seq_one_letter_code
_entity_poly.pdbx_strand_id
1 'polypeptide(L)'
;LRGDYQLSAFQSLYELIYANLLNNGACQSLEGKVFYRGSKVDAYSEIWRGEMKTQDVEFDLINESLTTQILDNSWSAKFNNSQEQKVFLRSVESKNSFPIKQCDYNLCQFYDPTIQTPASYTYANRVCFRIYDVFVFLINYYTDGTVTFTSDFFNIGGDGDQYYITSGQELREGNNWVNPEVSFKEVFEEMDKKLNLWIIIEGTVAAPVLRIEPWGYVFNDTKVLTIDDPESVKMGIDLTQLYTIINVGSEEKDYDPSDGADYPNVRFESWNDESYNTPGDCEFENNTLDLVSSWK
;
A
#
# COMPACT_ATOMS: atom_id res chain seq x y z
N LEU A 1 -3.95 -14.15 5.26
CA LEU A 1 -3.28 -15.28 5.95
C LEU A 1 -1.80 -14.95 6.04
N ARG A 2 -1.36 -14.42 7.20
CA ARG A 2 0.06 -14.15 7.48
C ARG A 2 0.71 -15.49 7.82
N GLY A 3 1.48 -16.04 6.89
CA GLY A 3 2.28 -17.24 7.13
C GLY A 3 3.65 -16.84 7.64
N ASP A 4 3.75 -16.36 8.88
CA ASP A 4 5.04 -16.14 9.52
C ASP A 4 5.54 -17.51 10.00
N TYR A 5 6.39 -18.16 9.21
CA TYR A 5 6.91 -19.48 9.53
C TYR A 5 8.20 -19.35 10.32
N GLN A 6 8.23 -19.89 11.54
CA GLN A 6 9.45 -20.03 12.31
C GLN A 6 10.20 -21.29 11.89
N LEU A 7 11.47 -21.13 11.55
CA LEU A 7 12.39 -22.22 11.31
C LEU A 7 13.30 -22.37 12.53
N SER A 8 13.26 -23.55 13.12
CA SER A 8 14.28 -24.01 14.05
C SER A 8 15.15 -25.04 13.35
N ALA A 9 16.45 -24.79 13.29
CA ALA A 9 17.39 -25.66 12.60
C ALA A 9 18.60 -26.00 13.45
N PHE A 10 19.17 -27.17 13.20
CA PHE A 10 20.29 -27.72 13.94
C PHE A 10 21.46 -28.04 13.00
N GLN A 11 22.66 -28.03 13.55
CA GLN A 11 23.83 -28.68 12.94
C GLN A 11 24.23 -28.08 11.57
N SER A 12 24.12 -28.82 10.46
CA SER A 12 24.67 -28.40 9.15
C SER A 12 24.04 -27.10 8.59
N LEU A 13 22.78 -26.80 8.90
CA LEU A 13 22.18 -25.53 8.53
C LEU A 13 22.67 -24.38 9.43
N TYR A 14 22.93 -24.67 10.71
CA TYR A 14 23.52 -23.72 11.65
C TYR A 14 24.93 -23.33 11.21
N GLU A 15 25.79 -24.30 10.88
CA GLU A 15 27.14 -24.04 10.39
C GLU A 15 27.14 -23.20 9.10
N LEU A 16 26.23 -23.49 8.16
CA LEU A 16 26.12 -22.75 6.90
C LEU A 16 25.74 -21.28 7.13
N ILE A 17 24.73 -21.03 7.95
CA ILE A 17 24.21 -19.67 8.20
C ILE A 17 25.20 -18.87 9.05
N TYR A 18 25.79 -19.50 10.07
CA TYR A 18 26.80 -18.86 10.93
C TYR A 18 28.08 -18.53 10.16
N ALA A 19 28.55 -19.42 9.28
CA ALA A 19 29.67 -19.13 8.39
C ALA A 19 29.34 -18.00 7.40
N ASN A 20 28.10 -17.90 6.92
CA ASN A 20 27.68 -16.82 6.04
C ASN A 20 27.71 -15.46 6.76
N LEU A 21 27.21 -15.41 8.01
CA LEU A 21 27.25 -14.22 8.86
C LEU A 21 28.69 -13.71 9.07
N LEU A 22 29.63 -14.62 9.36
CA LEU A 22 31.04 -14.26 9.60
C LEU A 22 31.75 -13.74 8.34
N ASN A 23 31.41 -14.29 7.16
CA ASN A 23 32.10 -13.97 5.91
C ASN A 23 31.48 -12.79 5.15
N ASN A 24 30.16 -12.62 5.21
CA ASN A 24 29.42 -11.65 4.39
C ASN A 24 28.72 -10.54 5.20
N GLY A 25 28.77 -10.62 6.53
CA GLY A 25 28.13 -9.66 7.43
C GLY A 25 26.64 -9.89 7.65
N ALA A 26 26.01 -9.04 8.47
CA ALA A 26 24.63 -9.21 8.93
C ALA A 26 23.55 -8.74 7.94
N CYS A 27 23.93 -7.99 6.90
CA CYS A 27 22.99 -7.42 5.93
C CYS A 27 22.86 -8.31 4.67
N GLN A 28 22.55 -9.59 4.86
CA GLN A 28 22.38 -10.55 3.76
C GLN A 28 21.02 -11.25 3.85
N SER A 29 20.40 -11.46 2.68
CA SER A 29 19.21 -12.30 2.53
C SER A 29 19.61 -13.67 1.97
N LEU A 30 19.15 -14.75 2.60
CA LEU A 30 19.37 -16.12 2.16
C LEU A 30 18.04 -16.70 1.66
N GLU A 31 18.03 -17.16 0.42
CA GLU A 31 16.84 -17.74 -0.19
C GLU A 31 16.63 -19.20 0.26
N GLY A 32 15.43 -19.51 0.74
CA GLY A 32 14.97 -20.85 1.08
C GLY A 32 13.88 -21.32 0.12
N LYS A 33 13.96 -22.56 -0.37
CA LYS A 33 12.95 -23.17 -1.24
C LYS A 33 12.50 -24.50 -0.69
N VAL A 34 11.18 -24.72 -0.65
CA VAL A 34 10.59 -26.00 -0.30
C VAL A 34 10.03 -26.63 -1.56
N PHE A 35 10.51 -27.84 -1.84
CA PHE A 35 10.08 -28.63 -2.97
C PHE A 35 9.19 -29.78 -2.48
N TYR A 36 8.03 -29.94 -3.11
CA TYR A 36 7.20 -31.12 -2.95
C TYR A 36 7.56 -32.14 -4.02
N ARG A 37 7.76 -33.39 -3.62
CA ARG A 37 7.95 -34.51 -4.53
C ARG A 37 6.64 -35.28 -4.64
N GLY A 38 6.00 -35.18 -5.80
CA GLY A 38 4.80 -35.97 -6.11
C GLY A 38 5.09 -37.47 -6.22
N SER A 39 4.03 -38.30 -6.16
CA SER A 39 4.15 -39.75 -5.99
C SER A 39 4.71 -40.53 -7.19
N LYS A 40 4.88 -39.92 -8.38
CA LYS A 40 5.44 -40.59 -9.56
C LYS A 40 6.22 -39.60 -10.43
N VAL A 41 7.46 -39.99 -10.76
CA VAL A 41 8.47 -39.27 -11.59
C VAL A 41 9.25 -38.21 -10.82
N ASP A 42 10.56 -38.12 -11.06
CA ASP A 42 11.57 -37.25 -10.42
C ASP A 42 11.36 -35.73 -10.67
N ALA A 43 10.11 -35.28 -10.67
CA ALA A 43 9.74 -33.87 -10.77
C ALA A 43 9.49 -33.32 -9.35
N TYR A 44 10.37 -32.43 -8.92
CA TYR A 44 10.16 -31.58 -7.76
C TYR A 44 9.35 -30.35 -8.19
N SER A 45 8.19 -30.12 -7.58
CA SER A 45 7.44 -28.87 -7.75
C SER A 45 7.74 -27.95 -6.57
N GLU A 46 8.21 -26.73 -6.86
CA GLU A 46 8.38 -25.70 -5.84
C GLU A 46 7.00 -25.32 -5.29
N ILE A 47 6.80 -25.55 -3.99
CA ILE A 47 5.53 -25.21 -3.31
C ILE A 47 5.65 -23.95 -2.49
N TRP A 48 6.88 -23.54 -2.16
CA TRP A 48 7.12 -22.37 -1.35
C TRP A 48 8.55 -21.84 -1.55
N ARG A 49 8.67 -20.52 -1.52
CA ARG A 49 9.92 -19.78 -1.59
C ARG A 49 9.90 -18.69 -0.54
N GLY A 50 10.95 -18.63 0.26
CA GLY A 50 11.12 -17.65 1.33
C GLY A 50 12.49 -17.01 1.31
N GLU A 51 12.64 -15.94 2.05
CA GLU A 51 13.89 -15.27 2.32
C GLU A 51 14.12 -15.17 3.84
N MET A 52 15.31 -15.54 4.27
CA MET A 52 15.78 -15.38 5.64
C MET A 52 16.77 -14.22 5.68
N LYS A 53 16.48 -13.19 6.48
CA LYS A 53 17.44 -12.12 6.71
C LYS A 53 18.37 -12.54 7.84
N THR A 54 19.67 -12.51 7.59
CA THR A 54 20.69 -12.91 8.59
C THR A 54 20.66 -12.09 9.87
N GLN A 55 20.18 -10.84 9.82
CA GLN A 55 19.97 -9.97 10.98
C GLN A 55 18.87 -10.45 11.95
N ASP A 56 17.90 -11.23 11.47
CA ASP A 56 16.72 -11.65 12.24
C ASP A 56 16.92 -13.08 12.84
N VAL A 57 18.14 -13.63 12.75
CA VAL A 57 18.50 -14.96 13.22
C VAL A 57 19.00 -14.91 14.66
N GLU A 58 18.33 -15.65 15.55
CA GLU A 58 18.79 -15.89 16.91
C GLU A 58 19.64 -17.16 16.96
N PHE A 59 20.91 -17.02 17.35
CA PHE A 59 21.83 -18.15 17.48
C PHE A 59 21.97 -18.58 18.95
N ASP A 60 21.69 -19.85 19.22
CA ASP A 60 22.11 -20.51 20.46
C ASP A 60 23.47 -21.18 20.23
N LEU A 61 24.51 -20.50 20.67
CA LEU A 61 25.90 -20.92 20.49
C LEU A 61 26.28 -22.18 21.29
N ILE A 62 25.51 -22.52 22.33
CA ILE A 62 25.79 -23.69 23.19
C ILE A 62 25.15 -24.94 22.59
N ASN A 63 23.90 -24.82 22.14
CA ASN A 63 23.15 -25.94 21.58
C ASN A 63 23.31 -26.09 20.06
N GLU A 64 24.13 -25.23 19.43
CA GLU A 64 24.34 -25.19 17.96
C GLU A 64 23.03 -25.19 17.18
N SER A 65 22.10 -24.36 17.66
CA SER A 65 20.76 -24.23 17.09
C SER A 65 20.49 -22.79 16.73
N LEU A 66 19.68 -22.58 15.70
CA LEU A 66 19.20 -21.26 15.33
C LEU A 66 17.70 -21.24 15.22
N THR A 67 17.14 -20.09 15.55
CA THR A 67 15.74 -19.77 15.33
C THR A 67 15.68 -18.52 14.48
N THR A 68 14.96 -18.60 13.37
CA THR A 68 14.72 -17.45 12.51
C THR A 68 13.30 -17.50 12.00
N GLN A 69 12.72 -16.33 11.78
CA GLN A 69 11.54 -16.24 10.95
C GLN A 69 12.00 -16.38 9.50
N ILE A 70 11.34 -17.25 8.73
CA ILE A 70 11.46 -17.18 7.29
C ILE A 70 10.31 -16.34 6.78
N LEU A 71 10.67 -15.24 6.14
CA LEU A 71 9.71 -14.40 5.48
C LEU A 71 9.36 -15.08 4.16
N ASP A 72 8.07 -15.27 3.89
CA ASP A 72 7.61 -15.71 2.58
C ASP A 72 8.11 -14.71 1.52
N ASN A 73 8.69 -15.17 0.41
CA ASN A 73 9.13 -14.30 -0.68
C ASN A 73 7.95 -13.66 -1.43
N SER A 74 6.72 -13.88 -0.94
CA SER A 74 5.52 -13.11 -1.22
C SER A 74 5.76 -11.59 -1.16
N TRP A 75 4.99 -10.87 -1.97
CA TRP A 75 4.94 -9.40 -2.01
C TRP A 75 4.94 -8.76 -0.61
N SER A 76 4.21 -9.35 0.33
CA SER A 76 4.07 -8.89 1.72
C SER A 76 5.41 -8.72 2.46
N ALA A 77 6.41 -9.57 2.22
CA ALA A 77 7.70 -9.49 2.93
C ALA A 77 8.64 -8.42 2.36
N LYS A 78 8.67 -8.26 1.02
CA LYS A 78 9.50 -7.27 0.34
C LYS A 78 8.98 -5.86 0.57
N PHE A 79 7.66 -5.73 0.66
CA PHE A 79 6.97 -4.45 0.67
C PHE A 79 6.76 -3.85 2.06
N ASN A 80 6.35 -4.65 3.04
CA ASN A 80 5.95 -4.13 4.36
C ASN A 80 7.05 -3.35 5.08
N ASN A 81 8.32 -3.69 4.84
CA ASN A 81 9.46 -3.01 5.46
C ASN A 81 9.89 -1.72 4.76
N SER A 82 9.37 -1.44 3.55
CA SER A 82 9.82 -0.31 2.72
C SER A 82 8.69 0.65 2.35
N GLN A 83 7.43 0.26 2.52
CA GLN A 83 6.25 1.03 2.08
C GLN A 83 6.09 2.43 2.70
N GLU A 84 6.80 2.73 3.78
CA GLU A 84 6.79 4.04 4.47
C GLU A 84 7.88 4.99 3.96
N GLN A 85 8.87 4.49 3.22
CA GLN A 85 9.99 5.30 2.75
C GLN A 85 9.53 6.21 1.61
N LYS A 86 9.55 7.52 1.84
CA LYS A 86 9.21 8.51 0.82
C LYS A 86 10.19 8.48 -0.36
N VAL A 87 9.67 8.70 -1.55
CA VAL A 87 10.44 8.75 -2.78
C VAL A 87 9.89 9.85 -3.70
N PHE A 88 10.80 10.54 -4.39
CA PHE A 88 10.42 11.45 -5.45
C PHE A 88 9.88 10.66 -6.65
N LEU A 89 8.69 11.03 -7.14
CA LEU A 89 8.05 10.39 -8.30
C LEU A 89 8.89 10.41 -9.58
N ARG A 90 9.94 11.26 -9.61
CA ARG A 90 10.89 11.36 -10.72
C ARG A 90 12.19 10.59 -10.53
N SER A 91 12.31 9.73 -9.52
CA SER A 91 13.48 8.86 -9.40
C SER A 91 13.61 7.94 -10.62
N VAL A 92 14.85 7.67 -11.01
CA VAL A 92 15.20 6.73 -12.09
C VAL A 92 15.84 5.45 -11.57
N GLU A 93 16.01 5.35 -10.25
CA GLU A 93 16.59 4.20 -9.56
C GLU A 93 15.64 3.68 -8.48
N SER A 94 15.61 2.35 -8.31
CA SER A 94 14.91 1.66 -7.23
C SER A 94 15.62 1.82 -5.89
N LYS A 95 15.03 1.29 -4.82
CA LYS A 95 15.65 1.24 -3.49
C LYS A 95 17.04 0.59 -3.49
N ASN A 96 17.25 -0.42 -4.34
CA ASN A 96 18.52 -1.15 -4.45
C ASN A 96 19.37 -0.69 -5.67
N SER A 97 19.16 0.53 -6.15
CA SER A 97 19.88 1.15 -7.27
C SER A 97 19.74 0.41 -8.62
N PHE A 98 18.65 -0.33 -8.81
CA PHE A 98 18.31 -0.87 -10.13
C PHE A 98 17.63 0.22 -10.97
N PRO A 99 17.94 0.33 -12.27
CA PRO A 99 17.25 1.26 -13.16
C PRO A 99 15.75 0.94 -13.22
N ILE A 100 14.91 1.93 -12.95
CA ILE A 100 13.45 1.84 -13.08
C ILE A 100 12.93 2.93 -14.01
N LYS A 101 11.75 2.69 -14.60
CA LYS A 101 11.05 3.72 -15.37
C LYS A 101 10.55 4.80 -14.40
N GLN A 102 10.83 6.06 -14.72
CA GLN A 102 10.27 7.21 -14.03
C GLN A 102 8.73 7.19 -14.08
N CYS A 103 8.05 7.72 -13.05
CA CYS A 103 6.60 7.89 -13.09
C CYS A 103 6.19 8.76 -14.28
N ASP A 104 5.20 8.30 -15.04
CA ASP A 104 4.58 9.09 -16.10
C ASP A 104 3.81 10.26 -15.48
N TYR A 105 3.76 11.38 -16.22
CA TYR A 105 3.04 12.57 -15.79
C TYR A 105 2.11 13.06 -16.89
N ASN A 106 1.04 13.70 -16.47
CA ASN A 106 0.03 14.31 -17.30
C ASN A 106 0.10 15.83 -17.14
N LEU A 107 -0.28 16.52 -18.21
CA LEU A 107 -0.41 17.97 -18.21
C LEU A 107 -1.88 18.30 -17.97
N CYS A 108 -2.20 18.75 -16.76
CA CYS A 108 -3.55 19.11 -16.36
C CYS A 108 -3.77 20.62 -16.47
N GLN A 109 -4.99 20.99 -16.84
CA GLN A 109 -5.43 22.38 -16.90
C GLN A 109 -6.38 22.64 -15.74
N PHE A 110 -6.19 23.79 -15.08
CA PHE A 110 -7.05 24.21 -13.96
C PHE A 110 -8.00 25.30 -14.43
N TYR A 111 -9.23 25.25 -13.92
CA TYR A 111 -10.25 26.25 -14.22
C TYR A 111 -9.98 27.53 -13.44
N ASP A 112 -10.01 28.66 -14.11
CA ASP A 112 -9.91 29.98 -13.51
C ASP A 112 -11.29 30.67 -13.51
N PRO A 113 -11.94 30.84 -12.35
CA PRO A 113 -13.25 31.46 -12.27
C PRO A 113 -13.24 32.98 -12.52
N THR A 114 -12.06 33.62 -12.58
CA THR A 114 -11.94 35.07 -12.78
C THR A 114 -12.05 35.49 -14.24
N ILE A 115 -11.90 34.54 -15.17
CA ILE A 115 -12.04 34.81 -16.60
C ILE A 115 -13.51 34.66 -17.03
N GLN A 116 -14.15 35.79 -17.33
CA GLN A 116 -15.57 35.91 -17.69
C GLN A 116 -15.99 35.26 -19.02
N THR A 117 -15.08 34.60 -19.74
CA THR A 117 -15.41 33.93 -21.02
C THR A 117 -15.62 32.44 -20.77
N PRO A 118 -16.77 31.85 -21.15
CA PRO A 118 -17.05 30.45 -20.88
C PRO A 118 -16.01 29.60 -21.60
N ALA A 119 -15.35 28.70 -20.85
CA ALA A 119 -14.32 27.74 -21.30
C ALA A 119 -12.87 28.25 -21.46
N SER A 120 -12.48 29.35 -20.79
CA SER A 120 -11.05 29.74 -20.76
C SER A 120 -10.34 29.03 -19.59
N TYR A 121 -9.74 27.87 -19.84
CA TYR A 121 -8.78 27.30 -18.90
C TYR A 121 -7.50 28.14 -18.97
N THR A 122 -7.10 28.79 -17.89
CA THR A 122 -5.85 29.56 -17.87
C THR A 122 -5.09 29.34 -16.58
N TYR A 123 -4.17 28.38 -16.64
CA TYR A 123 -2.77 28.49 -16.26
C TYR A 123 -2.02 27.49 -17.15
N ALA A 124 -0.74 27.74 -17.47
CA ALA A 124 0.04 26.82 -18.29
C ALA A 124 -0.07 25.38 -17.76
N ASN A 125 -0.13 24.41 -18.66
CA ASN A 125 -0.14 22.97 -18.38
C ASN A 125 0.66 22.63 -17.11
N ARG A 126 -0.03 22.16 -16.07
CA ARG A 126 0.56 21.79 -14.79
C ARG A 126 0.89 20.32 -14.78
N VAL A 127 2.05 19.97 -14.22
CA VAL A 127 2.46 18.58 -14.06
C VAL A 127 1.66 17.94 -12.94
N CYS A 128 0.93 16.90 -13.28
CA CYS A 128 0.14 16.09 -12.37
C CYS A 128 0.44 14.61 -12.62
N PHE A 129 0.51 13.82 -11.57
CA PHE A 129 0.79 12.39 -11.63
C PHE A 129 -0.49 11.64 -11.35
N ARG A 130 -0.96 10.81 -12.29
CA ARG A 130 -2.16 10.01 -12.07
C ARG A 130 -1.89 8.93 -11.02
N ILE A 131 -2.85 8.68 -10.14
CA ILE A 131 -2.71 7.70 -9.04
C ILE A 131 -2.31 6.32 -9.55
N TYR A 132 -2.86 5.88 -10.68
CA TYR A 132 -2.47 4.62 -11.31
C TYR A 132 -0.96 4.54 -11.57
N ASP A 133 -0.40 5.57 -12.22
CA ASP A 133 1.02 5.60 -12.59
C ASP A 133 1.93 5.77 -11.37
N VAL A 134 1.43 6.46 -10.34
CA VAL A 134 2.09 6.55 -9.02
C VAL A 134 2.19 5.17 -8.37
N PHE A 135 1.11 4.38 -8.34
CA PHE A 135 1.16 3.02 -7.79
C PHE A 135 2.10 2.11 -8.59
N VAL A 136 2.06 2.17 -9.93
CA VAL A 136 3.01 1.43 -10.78
C VAL A 136 4.45 1.78 -10.41
N PHE A 137 4.76 3.08 -10.29
CA PHE A 137 6.10 3.54 -9.95
C PHE A 137 6.54 3.10 -8.55
N LEU A 138 5.71 3.31 -7.53
CA LEU A 138 6.04 2.97 -6.14
C LEU A 138 6.27 1.46 -5.96
N ILE A 139 5.43 0.62 -6.57
CA ILE A 139 5.58 -0.83 -6.49
C ILE A 139 6.86 -1.26 -7.19
N ASN A 140 7.17 -0.72 -8.36
CA ASN A 140 8.44 -0.98 -9.04
C ASN A 140 9.65 -0.52 -8.22
N TYR A 141 9.56 0.64 -7.56
CA TYR A 141 10.62 1.20 -6.73
C TYR A 141 10.96 0.30 -5.52
N TYR A 142 9.95 -0.22 -4.82
CA TYR A 142 10.18 -1.07 -3.64
C TYR A 142 10.47 -2.53 -3.96
N THR A 143 10.08 -3.01 -5.14
CA THR A 143 10.21 -4.43 -5.52
C THR A 143 11.27 -4.67 -6.59
N ASP A 144 12.05 -3.65 -6.94
CA ASP A 144 13.05 -3.69 -8.02
C ASP A 144 12.47 -4.19 -9.36
N GLY A 145 11.19 -3.88 -9.62
CA GLY A 145 10.47 -4.31 -10.82
C GLY A 145 10.05 -5.79 -10.85
N THR A 146 10.14 -6.50 -9.73
CA THR A 146 9.74 -7.93 -9.66
C THR A 146 8.24 -8.15 -9.52
N VAL A 147 7.49 -7.13 -9.08
CA VAL A 147 6.03 -7.19 -8.90
C VAL A 147 5.37 -6.23 -9.88
N THR A 148 4.36 -6.71 -10.61
CA THR A 148 3.56 -5.89 -11.52
C THR A 148 2.35 -5.31 -10.78
N PHE A 149 1.93 -4.10 -11.15
CA PHE A 149 0.69 -3.48 -10.65
C PHE A 149 -0.45 -3.58 -11.68
N THR A 150 -1.66 -3.80 -11.19
CA THR A 150 -2.90 -3.68 -11.97
C THR A 150 -4.02 -3.10 -11.12
N SER A 151 -5.00 -2.45 -11.75
CA SER A 151 -6.23 -2.00 -11.10
C SER A 151 -7.25 -1.71 -12.18
N ASP A 152 -8.43 -2.30 -12.13
CA ASP A 152 -9.51 -1.99 -13.06
C ASP A 152 -10.16 -0.65 -12.68
N PHE A 153 -10.20 -0.34 -11.38
CA PHE A 153 -10.74 0.91 -10.85
C PHE A 153 -9.91 2.15 -11.21
N PHE A 154 -8.58 2.12 -11.04
CA PHE A 154 -7.71 3.27 -11.31
C PHE A 154 -7.23 3.36 -12.76
N ASN A 155 -7.40 2.31 -13.56
CA ASN A 155 -6.98 2.32 -14.95
C ASN A 155 -7.94 3.12 -15.83
N ILE A 156 -7.53 3.36 -17.08
CA ILE A 156 -8.26 4.19 -18.04
C ILE A 156 -9.70 3.67 -18.18
N GLY A 157 -10.67 4.56 -17.93
CA GLY A 157 -12.10 4.25 -18.01
C GLY A 157 -12.70 3.63 -16.75
N GLY A 158 -11.91 3.42 -15.70
CA GLY A 158 -12.41 3.12 -14.36
C GLY A 158 -12.86 4.38 -13.61
N ASP A 159 -13.67 4.21 -12.56
CA ASP A 159 -14.20 5.30 -11.75
C ASP A 159 -13.11 6.11 -11.02
N GLY A 160 -11.93 5.50 -10.82
CA GLY A 160 -10.75 6.10 -10.20
C GLY A 160 -9.75 6.74 -11.17
N ASP A 161 -10.01 6.75 -12.48
CA ASP A 161 -9.04 7.26 -13.48
C ASP A 161 -8.72 8.76 -13.29
N GLN A 162 -9.63 9.52 -12.68
CA GLN A 162 -9.55 10.97 -12.56
C GLN A 162 -8.77 11.49 -11.34
N TYR A 163 -8.13 10.61 -10.56
CA TYR A 163 -7.36 11.03 -9.40
C TYR A 163 -5.90 11.33 -9.75
N TYR A 164 -5.42 12.50 -9.32
CA TYR A 164 -4.08 13.01 -9.59
C TYR A 164 -3.42 13.55 -8.32
N ILE A 165 -2.09 13.45 -8.27
CA ILE A 165 -1.21 14.07 -7.28
C ILE A 165 -0.41 15.20 -7.97
N THR A 166 -0.30 16.34 -7.32
CA THR A 166 0.58 17.44 -7.74
C THR A 166 1.13 18.13 -6.50
N SER A 167 2.04 19.09 -6.67
CA SER A 167 2.57 19.90 -5.57
C SER A 167 1.93 21.28 -5.57
N GLY A 168 1.73 21.88 -4.39
CA GLY A 168 1.21 23.25 -4.29
C GLY A 168 2.07 24.28 -5.03
N GLN A 169 3.40 24.08 -5.07
CA GLN A 169 4.29 24.93 -5.85
C GLN A 169 4.06 24.76 -7.36
N GLU A 170 3.82 23.55 -7.86
CA GLU A 170 3.47 23.35 -9.27
C GLU A 170 2.16 24.05 -9.62
N LEU A 171 1.15 23.97 -8.74
CA LEU A 171 -0.09 24.72 -8.93
C LEU A 171 0.16 26.23 -9.01
N ARG A 172 0.92 26.78 -8.05
CA ARG A 172 1.22 28.22 -7.93
C ARG A 172 2.09 28.76 -9.06
N GLU A 173 3.20 28.09 -9.37
CA GLU A 173 4.27 28.64 -10.22
C GLU A 173 4.33 27.97 -11.60
N GLY A 174 3.93 26.69 -11.71
CA GLY A 174 4.04 25.90 -12.94
C GLY A 174 5.45 25.76 -13.48
N ASN A 175 6.43 25.79 -12.58
CA ASN A 175 7.84 25.80 -12.94
C ASN A 175 8.40 24.39 -13.15
N ASN A 176 7.67 23.34 -12.74
CA ASN A 176 8.05 21.94 -12.82
C ASN A 176 9.32 21.56 -12.02
N TRP A 177 9.69 22.35 -11.01
CA TRP A 177 10.94 22.17 -10.26
C TRP A 177 10.77 21.30 -9.01
N VAL A 178 9.56 21.22 -8.46
CA VAL A 178 9.28 20.44 -7.24
C VAL A 178 8.40 19.24 -7.56
N ASN A 179 9.00 18.06 -7.41
CA ASN A 179 8.32 16.79 -7.54
C ASN A 179 7.69 16.39 -6.20
N PRO A 180 6.46 15.88 -6.20
CA PRO A 180 5.89 15.26 -5.01
C PRO A 180 6.81 14.14 -4.49
N GLU A 181 6.99 14.12 -3.17
CA GLU A 181 7.69 13.07 -2.45
C GLU A 181 6.63 12.30 -1.66
N VAL A 182 6.40 11.04 -2.03
CA VAL A 182 5.32 10.22 -1.47
C VAL A 182 5.81 8.82 -1.17
N SER A 183 5.18 8.16 -0.20
CA SER A 183 5.34 6.73 0.05
C SER A 183 4.11 5.96 -0.41
N PHE A 184 4.23 4.64 -0.61
CA PHE A 184 3.06 3.84 -0.94
C PHE A 184 2.02 3.86 0.18
N LYS A 185 2.46 3.75 1.43
CA LYS A 185 1.56 3.73 2.58
C LYS A 185 0.68 4.98 2.60
N GLU A 186 1.29 6.16 2.45
CA GLU A 186 0.55 7.42 2.42
C GLU A 186 -0.45 7.49 1.26
N VAL A 187 -0.04 7.11 0.05
CA VAL A 187 -0.93 7.11 -1.13
C VAL A 187 -2.06 6.11 -0.95
N PHE A 188 -1.77 4.91 -0.47
CA PHE A 188 -2.79 3.90 -0.28
C PHE A 188 -3.79 4.32 0.80
N GLU A 189 -3.32 4.70 2.00
CA GLU A 189 -4.19 5.06 3.12
C GLU A 189 -5.07 6.28 2.81
N GLU A 190 -4.54 7.32 2.15
CA GLU A 190 -5.33 8.50 1.80
C GLU A 190 -6.39 8.24 0.73
N MET A 191 -6.12 7.31 -0.19
CA MET A 191 -7.10 6.89 -1.20
C MET A 191 -8.11 5.91 -0.61
N ASP A 192 -7.68 5.01 0.29
CA ASP A 192 -8.52 4.02 0.96
C ASP A 192 -9.60 4.67 1.83
N LYS A 193 -9.22 5.71 2.60
CA LYS A 193 -10.17 6.54 3.36
C LYS A 193 -11.34 7.05 2.52
N LYS A 194 -11.14 7.31 1.23
CA LYS A 194 -12.14 7.94 0.34
C LYS A 194 -12.87 6.92 -0.53
N LEU A 195 -12.23 5.79 -0.83
CA LEU A 195 -12.66 4.87 -1.88
C LEU A 195 -12.91 3.44 -1.40
N ASN A 196 -12.62 3.14 -0.14
CA ASN A 196 -12.78 1.81 0.47
C ASN A 196 -12.11 0.72 -0.38
N LEU A 197 -10.78 0.82 -0.45
CA LEU A 197 -9.91 0.02 -1.31
C LEU A 197 -9.43 -1.24 -0.59
N TRP A 198 -8.98 -2.19 -1.40
CA TRP A 198 -8.40 -3.42 -0.92
C TRP A 198 -7.21 -3.82 -1.78
N ILE A 199 -6.21 -4.44 -1.15
CA ILE A 199 -5.05 -5.00 -1.83
C ILE A 199 -5.26 -6.51 -2.05
N ILE A 200 -5.12 -6.93 -3.30
CA ILE A 200 -5.19 -8.31 -3.74
C ILE A 200 -3.82 -8.68 -4.30
N ILE A 201 -3.31 -9.86 -3.93
CA ILE A 201 -2.12 -10.43 -4.54
C ILE A 201 -2.57 -11.59 -5.40
N GLU A 202 -2.30 -11.50 -6.70
CA GLU A 202 -2.65 -12.53 -7.67
C GLU A 202 -1.42 -12.92 -8.51
N GLY A 203 -1.59 -13.90 -9.41
CA GLY A 203 -0.51 -14.41 -10.26
C GLY A 203 0.25 -15.59 -9.66
N THR A 204 1.51 -15.75 -10.04
CA THR A 204 2.37 -16.86 -9.59
C THR A 204 3.46 -16.37 -8.65
N VAL A 205 4.06 -17.25 -7.86
CA VAL A 205 5.21 -16.90 -6.99
C VAL A 205 6.35 -16.25 -7.77
N ALA A 206 6.56 -16.65 -9.03
CA ALA A 206 7.63 -16.12 -9.89
C ALA A 206 7.24 -14.80 -10.60
N ALA A 207 5.95 -14.49 -10.69
CA ALA A 207 5.42 -13.31 -11.34
C ALA A 207 4.17 -12.82 -10.58
N PRO A 208 4.36 -12.28 -9.37
CA PRO A 208 3.27 -11.75 -8.56
C PRO A 208 2.73 -10.45 -9.18
N VAL A 209 1.42 -10.28 -9.07
CA VAL A 209 0.71 -9.08 -9.47
C VAL A 209 0.00 -8.51 -8.24
N LEU A 210 0.29 -7.26 -7.93
CA LEU A 210 -0.48 -6.51 -6.96
C LEU A 210 -1.64 -5.84 -7.66
N ARG A 211 -2.83 -6.08 -7.14
CA ARG A 211 -4.07 -5.46 -7.57
C ARG A 211 -4.67 -4.60 -6.47
N ILE A 212 -5.09 -3.37 -6.80
CA ILE A 212 -5.85 -2.49 -5.89
C ILE A 212 -7.24 -2.29 -6.48
N GLU A 213 -8.27 -2.63 -5.72
CA GLU A 213 -9.67 -2.48 -6.14
C GLU A 213 -10.56 -2.07 -4.96
N PRO A 214 -11.72 -1.44 -5.21
CA PRO A 214 -12.71 -1.21 -4.18
C PRO A 214 -13.24 -2.51 -3.57
N TRP A 215 -13.74 -2.44 -2.34
CA TRP A 215 -14.34 -3.55 -1.60
C TRP A 215 -15.36 -4.37 -2.44
N GLY A 216 -16.20 -3.69 -3.22
CA GLY A 216 -17.22 -4.33 -4.06
C GLY A 216 -16.66 -5.24 -5.16
N TYR A 217 -15.40 -5.07 -5.56
CA TYR A 217 -14.72 -5.97 -6.49
C TYR A 217 -14.38 -7.32 -5.82
N VAL A 218 -13.91 -7.26 -4.57
CA VAL A 218 -13.46 -8.44 -3.81
C VAL A 218 -14.64 -9.31 -3.39
N PHE A 219 -15.70 -8.70 -2.90
CA PHE A 219 -16.88 -9.37 -2.37
C PHE A 219 -18.02 -9.28 -3.37
N ASN A 220 -17.91 -10.03 -4.47
CA ASN A 220 -19.03 -10.22 -5.38
C ASN A 220 -20.02 -11.25 -4.78
N ASP A 221 -21.32 -11.09 -5.04
CA ASP A 221 -22.40 -11.99 -4.59
C ASP A 221 -22.39 -13.35 -5.33
N THR A 222 -21.21 -13.86 -5.71
CA THR A 222 -21.10 -15.16 -6.35
C THR A 222 -21.12 -16.24 -5.28
N LYS A 223 -22.07 -17.18 -5.40
CA LYS A 223 -22.14 -18.34 -4.51
C LYS A 223 -20.89 -19.22 -4.69
N VAL A 224 -19.94 -19.12 -3.76
CA VAL A 224 -18.67 -19.88 -3.83
C VAL A 224 -18.83 -21.31 -3.31
N LEU A 225 -19.73 -21.53 -2.36
CA LEU A 225 -19.92 -22.82 -1.69
C LEU A 225 -21.38 -23.01 -1.29
N THR A 226 -21.88 -24.23 -1.44
CA THR A 226 -23.14 -24.68 -0.83
C THR A 226 -22.81 -25.80 0.13
N ILE A 227 -23.27 -25.70 1.38
CA ILE A 227 -23.19 -26.77 2.37
C ILE A 227 -24.62 -27.17 2.68
N ASP A 228 -24.99 -28.39 2.28
CA ASP A 228 -26.31 -28.95 2.54
C ASP A 228 -26.32 -29.60 3.93
N ASP A 229 -27.40 -29.37 4.70
CA ASP A 229 -27.65 -29.92 6.03
C ASP A 229 -26.49 -29.81 7.05
N PRO A 230 -26.01 -28.59 7.39
CA PRO A 230 -25.02 -28.42 8.45
C PRO A 230 -25.63 -28.79 9.82
N GLU A 231 -24.90 -29.61 10.59
CA GLU A 231 -25.33 -30.06 11.93
C GLU A 231 -25.54 -28.90 12.91
N SER A 232 -24.74 -27.83 12.78
CA SER A 232 -24.99 -26.55 13.46
C SER A 232 -24.32 -25.40 12.72
N VAL A 233 -24.94 -24.22 12.75
CA VAL A 233 -24.38 -22.98 12.21
C VAL A 233 -24.37 -21.93 13.31
N LYS A 234 -23.22 -21.27 13.49
CA LYS A 234 -23.06 -20.13 14.41
C LYS A 234 -22.73 -18.90 13.57
N MET A 235 -23.41 -17.80 13.87
CA MET A 235 -23.16 -16.49 13.27
C MET A 235 -22.55 -15.58 14.33
N GLY A 236 -21.48 -14.88 13.95
CA GLY A 236 -20.92 -13.78 14.70
C GLY A 236 -21.06 -12.49 13.89
N ILE A 237 -21.12 -11.36 14.58
CA ILE A 237 -21.05 -10.04 13.97
C ILE A 237 -19.61 -9.57 14.05
N ASP A 238 -19.08 -9.04 12.96
CA ASP A 238 -17.76 -8.40 12.96
C ASP A 238 -17.87 -7.01 13.59
N LEU A 239 -17.52 -6.92 14.88
CA LEU A 239 -17.58 -5.66 15.63
C LEU A 239 -16.55 -4.63 15.14
N THR A 240 -15.49 -5.06 14.42
CA THR A 240 -14.45 -4.13 13.93
C THR A 240 -14.95 -3.22 12.82
N GLN A 241 -16.02 -3.62 12.12
CA GLN A 241 -16.67 -2.82 11.08
C GLN A 241 -17.80 -1.94 11.61
N LEU A 242 -18.08 -1.98 12.92
CA LEU A 242 -19.10 -1.16 13.55
C LEU A 242 -18.45 0.07 14.20
N TYR A 243 -18.70 1.24 13.63
CA TYR A 243 -18.11 2.50 14.09
C TYR A 243 -19.09 3.31 14.93
N THR A 244 -18.61 3.79 16.08
CA THR A 244 -19.36 4.66 17.01
C THR A 244 -19.06 6.13 16.76
N ILE A 245 -17.89 6.42 16.20
CA ILE A 245 -17.41 7.78 15.92
C ILE A 245 -16.94 7.82 14.47
N ILE A 246 -17.26 8.91 13.76
CA ILE A 246 -16.76 9.21 12.42
C ILE A 246 -15.97 10.51 12.52
N ASN A 247 -14.69 10.47 12.19
CA ASN A 247 -13.86 11.66 12.04
C ASN A 247 -13.75 12.03 10.56
N VAL A 248 -13.98 13.29 10.23
CA VAL A 248 -13.91 13.83 8.86
C VAL A 248 -13.20 15.17 8.86
N GLY A 249 -12.66 15.57 7.70
CA GLY A 249 -12.04 16.87 7.52
C GLY A 249 -10.57 16.78 7.13
N SER A 250 -9.79 17.78 7.52
CA SER A 250 -8.36 17.88 7.26
C SER A 250 -7.60 18.19 8.55
N GLU A 251 -6.50 17.47 8.79
CA GLU A 251 -5.57 17.79 9.88
C GLU A 251 -4.86 19.12 9.62
N GLU A 252 -4.56 19.38 8.35
CA GLU A 252 -3.79 20.53 7.91
C GLU A 252 -4.71 21.62 7.38
N LYS A 253 -4.46 22.85 7.83
CA LYS A 253 -5.26 24.04 7.54
C LYS A 253 -4.30 25.19 7.34
N ASP A 254 -4.32 25.79 6.16
CA ASP A 254 -3.60 27.04 5.93
C ASP A 254 -4.61 28.18 5.94
N TYR A 255 -4.46 29.07 6.92
CA TYR A 255 -5.24 30.29 7.03
C TYR A 255 -4.28 31.46 6.83
N ASP A 256 -4.45 32.19 5.73
CA ASP A 256 -3.72 33.43 5.52
C ASP A 256 -4.52 34.61 6.10
N PRO A 257 -4.17 35.12 7.29
CA PRO A 257 -4.86 36.25 7.92
C PRO A 257 -4.72 37.56 7.13
N SER A 258 -3.81 37.63 6.15
CA SER A 258 -3.58 38.83 5.35
C SER A 258 -4.53 38.96 4.14
N ASP A 259 -5.23 37.89 3.77
CA ASP A 259 -6.12 37.86 2.60
C ASP A 259 -7.54 38.35 2.91
N GLY A 260 -7.84 38.65 4.18
CA GLY A 260 -9.14 39.18 4.62
C GLY A 260 -10.32 38.22 4.42
N ALA A 261 -10.05 36.98 4.00
CA ALA A 261 -11.03 35.92 3.86
C ALA A 261 -11.35 35.34 5.24
N ASP A 262 -12.49 35.74 5.82
CA ASP A 262 -13.05 35.08 6.99
C ASP A 262 -13.95 33.94 6.51
N TYR A 263 -13.48 32.69 6.64
CA TYR A 263 -14.33 31.52 6.40
C TYR A 263 -14.97 31.12 7.73
N PRO A 264 -16.30 31.18 7.86
CA PRO A 264 -16.95 30.89 9.13
C PRO A 264 -16.68 29.42 9.49
N ASN A 265 -16.27 29.18 10.74
CA ASN A 265 -16.05 27.83 11.27
C ASN A 265 -17.41 27.19 11.58
N VAL A 266 -18.11 26.78 10.52
CA VAL A 266 -19.38 26.08 10.57
C VAL A 266 -19.10 24.59 10.48
N ARG A 267 -19.66 23.82 11.42
CA ARG A 267 -19.60 22.36 11.37
C ARG A 267 -20.12 21.84 10.04
N PHE A 268 -19.52 20.77 9.53
CA PHE A 268 -19.84 20.08 8.26
C PHE A 268 -19.50 20.86 6.99
N GLU A 269 -19.49 22.18 7.04
CA GLU A 269 -19.16 23.03 5.88
C GLU A 269 -17.69 23.44 5.85
N SER A 270 -17.01 23.38 6.99
CA SER A 270 -15.60 23.73 7.11
C SER A 270 -14.68 22.53 6.86
N TRP A 271 -13.43 22.81 6.47
CA TRP A 271 -12.39 21.77 6.31
C TRP A 271 -11.78 21.31 7.64
N ASN A 272 -12.43 21.62 8.77
CA ASN A 272 -11.91 21.28 10.07
C ASN A 272 -12.03 19.77 10.33
N ASP A 273 -11.03 19.21 11.00
CA ASP A 273 -11.18 17.93 11.70
C ASP A 273 -12.37 18.00 12.68
N GLU A 274 -13.38 17.18 12.41
CA GLU A 274 -14.66 17.13 13.08
C GLU A 274 -15.06 15.68 13.37
N SER A 275 -15.50 15.43 14.60
CA SER A 275 -16.00 14.12 15.05
C SER A 275 -17.54 14.11 15.17
N TYR A 276 -18.14 13.05 14.65
CA TYR A 276 -19.57 12.79 14.68
C TYR A 276 -19.85 11.45 15.34
N ASN A 277 -20.69 11.45 16.38
CA ASN A 277 -21.13 10.20 17.02
C ASN A 277 -22.30 9.60 16.24
N THR A 278 -22.28 8.28 16.05
CA THR A 278 -23.41 7.57 15.47
C THR A 278 -24.49 7.37 16.54
N PRO A 279 -25.77 7.63 16.23
CA PRO A 279 -26.86 7.38 17.18
C PRO A 279 -27.12 5.88 17.32
N GLY A 280 -27.16 5.35 18.54
CA GLY A 280 -27.54 3.97 18.81
C GLY A 280 -27.25 3.53 20.25
N ASP A 281 -27.98 2.52 20.72
CA ASP A 281 -27.85 1.94 22.07
C ASP A 281 -26.78 0.83 22.14
N CYS A 282 -26.07 0.58 21.05
CA CYS A 282 -25.03 -0.44 21.00
C CYS A 282 -23.70 0.17 21.43
N GLU A 283 -23.40 0.06 22.73
CA GLU A 283 -22.13 0.49 23.32
C GLU A 283 -21.04 -0.56 23.04
N PHE A 284 -20.21 -0.33 22.02
CA PHE A 284 -18.96 -1.05 21.81
C PHE A 284 -17.78 -0.11 22.13
N GLU A 285 -16.61 -0.65 22.50
CA GLU A 285 -15.39 0.16 22.73
C GLU A 285 -15.14 1.10 21.56
N ASN A 286 -14.80 2.37 21.85
CA ASN A 286 -14.55 3.48 20.92
C ASN A 286 -13.93 3.05 19.58
N ASN A 287 -14.77 2.64 18.63
CA ASN A 287 -14.33 2.25 17.30
C ASN A 287 -14.59 3.43 16.38
N THR A 288 -13.52 4.06 15.92
CA THR A 288 -13.56 5.31 15.16
C THR A 288 -13.26 5.03 13.71
N LEU A 289 -14.16 5.46 12.82
CA LEU A 289 -13.89 5.55 11.39
C LEU A 289 -13.14 6.86 11.14
N ASP A 290 -11.86 6.76 10.80
CA ASP A 290 -11.03 7.91 10.48
C ASP A 290 -11.00 8.17 8.97
N LEU A 291 -11.64 9.27 8.57
CA LEU A 291 -11.66 9.76 7.19
C LEU A 291 -10.92 11.10 7.04
N VAL A 292 -10.14 11.51 8.04
CA VAL A 292 -9.43 12.78 8.02
C VAL A 292 -8.27 12.70 7.03
N SER A 293 -8.16 13.69 6.13
CA SER A 293 -7.05 13.73 5.16
C SER A 293 -5.80 14.33 5.81
N SER A 294 -4.66 13.68 5.55
CA SER A 294 -3.35 14.09 6.09
C SER A 294 -2.41 14.71 5.03
N TRP A 295 -2.84 14.76 3.76
CA TRP A 295 -2.03 15.26 2.66
C TRP A 295 -1.98 16.79 2.55
N LYS A 296 -0.81 17.30 2.12
CA LYS A 296 -0.51 18.69 1.79
C LYS A 296 -0.36 18.89 0.29
#